data_AF-A0A8J7VXI7-F1
#
_entry.id   AF-A0A8J7VXI7-F1
#
_cell.length_a   1.000
_cell.length_b   1.000
_cell.length_c   1.000
_cell.angle_alpha   90.00
_cell.angle_beta   90.00
_cell.angle_gamma   90.00
#
_symmetry.space_group_name_H-M   'P 1'
#
loop_
_entity.id
_entity.type
_entity.pdbx_description
1 polymer ?
#
loop_
_entity_poly.entity_id
_entity_poly.type
_entity_poly.pdbx_seq_one_letter_code
_entity_poly.pdbx_strand_id
1 'polypeptide(L)'
;MSAAAAALLVACTAQAPYRVMPDVFAPALPDLGLAPAPGTATFTVFRPDANDDRFSNGAVPVAFKGRLYVQWQSSTRDEDAADTWVAYSRSDDGLRWSSPAVLAPSGAGPA
;
A
#
# COMPACT_ATOMS: atom_id res chain seq x y z
N MET A 1 -49.94 11.88 -11.96
CA MET A 1 -48.86 12.37 -12.85
C MET A 1 -47.84 13.07 -11.96
N SER A 2 -46.63 12.52 -11.83
CA SER A 2 -45.53 13.19 -11.13
C SER A 2 -44.26 13.04 -11.97
N ALA A 3 -43.57 14.15 -12.17
CA ALA A 3 -42.54 14.36 -13.17
C ALA A 3 -41.24 13.62 -12.85
N ALA A 4 -40.65 12.99 -13.86
CA ALA A 4 -39.29 12.48 -13.81
C ALA A 4 -38.30 13.65 -13.93
N ALA A 5 -37.45 13.84 -12.92
CA ALA A 5 -36.31 14.75 -13.00
C ALA A 5 -35.20 14.06 -13.80
N ALA A 6 -34.99 14.48 -15.05
CA ALA A 6 -33.83 14.07 -15.83
C ALA A 6 -32.62 14.90 -15.38
N ALA A 7 -31.70 14.26 -14.65
CA ALA A 7 -30.41 14.86 -14.33
C ALA A 7 -29.54 14.91 -15.60
N LEU A 8 -29.07 16.11 -15.95
CA LEU A 8 -28.12 16.34 -17.03
C LEU A 8 -26.75 15.80 -16.60
N LEU A 9 -26.31 14.65 -17.14
CA LEU A 9 -24.96 14.16 -16.96
C LEU A 9 -23.98 15.02 -17.79
N VAL A 10 -23.22 15.88 -17.12
CA VAL A 10 -22.03 16.49 -17.70
C VAL A 10 -20.92 15.44 -17.71
N ALA A 11 -20.63 14.89 -18.89
CA ALA A 11 -19.46 14.04 -19.09
C ALA A 11 -18.20 14.91 -19.05
N CYS A 12 -17.52 14.94 -17.90
CA CYS A 12 -16.20 15.53 -17.79
C CYS A 12 -15.18 14.57 -18.44
N THR A 13 -14.89 14.72 -19.73
CA THR A 13 -13.80 13.99 -20.38
C THR A 13 -12.47 14.66 -20.04
N ALA A 14 -12.06 14.56 -18.78
CA ALA A 14 -10.73 14.96 -18.36
C ALA A 14 -9.70 14.08 -19.09
N GLN A 15 -8.81 14.70 -19.87
CA GLN A 15 -7.72 14.00 -20.52
C GLN A 15 -6.81 13.38 -19.45
N ALA A 16 -6.51 12.08 -19.58
CA ALA A 16 -5.63 11.38 -18.67
C ALA A 16 -4.25 12.09 -18.62
N PRO A 17 -3.65 12.24 -17.42
CA PRO A 17 -2.39 12.98 -17.26
C PRO A 17 -1.19 12.30 -17.96
N TYR A 18 -1.33 11.05 -18.37
CA TYR A 18 -0.34 10.29 -19.14
C TYR A 18 -1.01 9.15 -19.90
N ARG A 19 -0.29 8.57 -20.87
CA ARG A 19 -0.65 7.33 -21.57
C ARG A 19 0.50 6.35 -21.47
N VAL A 20 0.18 5.07 -21.40
CA VAL A 20 1.18 3.99 -21.51
C VAL A 20 1.57 3.88 -22.98
N MET A 21 2.86 3.93 -23.27
CA MET A 21 3.34 3.68 -24.63
C MET A 21 3.15 2.20 -24.99
N PRO A 22 2.82 1.88 -26.26
CA PRO A 22 2.82 0.51 -26.73
C PRO A 22 4.15 -0.18 -26.43
N ASP A 23 4.09 -1.48 -26.17
CA ASP A 23 5.26 -2.36 -26.05
C ASP A 23 6.25 -2.03 -24.91
N VAL A 24 5.87 -1.15 -23.97
CA VAL A 24 6.66 -0.89 -22.76
C VAL A 24 6.64 -2.06 -21.77
N PHE A 25 5.53 -2.79 -21.70
CA PHE A 25 5.37 -3.92 -20.77
C PHE A 25 5.28 -5.25 -21.52
N ALA A 26 6.07 -6.22 -21.08
CA ALA A 26 6.05 -7.61 -21.51
C ALA A 26 5.37 -8.47 -20.43
N PRO A 27 4.03 -8.64 -20.44
CA PRO A 27 3.27 -9.25 -19.33
C PRO A 27 3.58 -10.73 -19.06
N ALA A 28 4.28 -11.40 -19.98
CA ALA A 28 4.76 -12.77 -19.78
C ALA A 28 6.03 -12.84 -18.90
N LEU A 29 6.68 -11.70 -18.62
CA LEU A 29 7.87 -11.62 -17.78
C LEU A 29 7.49 -11.17 -16.36
N PRO A 30 8.15 -11.72 -15.32
CA PRO A 30 7.82 -11.41 -13.92
C PRO A 30 8.04 -9.95 -13.53
N ASP A 31 8.91 -9.24 -14.24
CA ASP A 31 9.25 -7.83 -14.08
C ASP A 31 8.69 -6.96 -15.22
N LEU A 32 7.78 -7.51 -16.02
CA LEU A 32 7.23 -6.87 -17.22
C LEU A 32 8.29 -6.48 -18.26
N GLY A 33 9.51 -7.04 -18.20
CA GLY A 33 10.62 -6.70 -19.10
C GLY A 33 11.31 -5.37 -18.77
N LEU A 34 11.10 -4.85 -17.55
CA LEU A 34 11.64 -3.55 -17.13
C LEU A 34 13.00 -3.69 -16.44
N ALA A 35 13.91 -2.77 -16.72
CA ALA A 35 15.13 -2.62 -15.96
C ALA A 35 14.90 -1.71 -14.74
N PRO A 36 15.48 -2.03 -13.56
CA PRO A 36 15.51 -1.09 -12.44
C PRO A 36 16.20 0.22 -12.83
N ALA A 37 15.69 1.34 -12.32
CA ALA A 37 16.31 2.64 -12.57
C ALA A 37 17.71 2.72 -11.90
N PRO A 38 18.70 3.39 -12.52
CA PRO A 38 20.03 3.54 -11.93
C PRO A 38 19.98 4.15 -10.53
N GLY A 39 20.76 3.59 -9.60
CA GLY A 39 20.83 4.07 -8.21
C GLY A 39 19.65 3.68 -7.31
N THR A 40 18.76 2.81 -7.78
CA THR A 40 17.67 2.27 -6.94
C THR A 40 18.12 1.07 -6.11
N ALA A 41 17.53 0.93 -4.92
CA ALA A 41 17.74 -0.20 -4.03
C ALA A 41 16.43 -0.56 -3.32
N THR A 42 16.28 -1.84 -2.97
CA THR A 42 15.12 -2.37 -2.25
C THR A 42 15.56 -2.86 -0.88
N PHE A 43 14.92 -2.37 0.17
CA PHE A 43 15.13 -2.81 1.55
C PHE A 43 13.84 -3.36 2.13
N THR A 44 13.93 -4.51 2.79
CA THR A 44 12.79 -5.15 3.44
C THR A 44 12.49 -4.47 4.77
N VAL A 45 11.29 -3.90 4.90
CA VAL A 45 10.80 -3.30 6.15
C VAL A 45 10.35 -4.38 7.14
N PHE A 46 9.57 -5.33 6.65
CA PHE A 46 9.03 -6.44 7.42
C PHE A 46 9.01 -7.70 6.55
N ARG A 47 9.33 -8.84 7.16
CA ARG A 47 9.23 -10.17 6.58
C ARG A 47 8.70 -11.09 7.68
N PRO A 48 7.53 -11.70 7.51
CA PRO A 48 6.95 -12.53 8.56
C PRO A 48 7.70 -13.85 8.70
N ASP A 49 7.86 -14.31 9.93
CA ASP A 49 8.27 -15.67 10.28
C ASP A 49 7.06 -16.54 10.66
N ALA A 50 7.32 -17.75 11.17
CA ALA A 50 6.26 -18.74 11.43
C ALA A 50 5.19 -18.27 12.43
N ASN A 51 5.58 -17.39 13.36
CA ASN A 51 4.76 -16.90 14.48
C ASN A 51 4.23 -15.48 14.27
N ASP A 52 4.51 -14.87 13.12
CA ASP A 52 4.04 -13.53 12.79
C ASP A 52 2.77 -13.57 11.92
N ASP A 53 2.09 -12.43 11.88
CA ASP A 53 1.04 -12.11 10.92
C ASP A 53 1.52 -12.32 9.48
N ARG A 54 0.70 -12.96 8.66
CA ARG A 54 1.06 -13.28 7.26
C ARG A 54 0.34 -12.43 6.23
N PHE A 55 -0.63 -11.64 6.67
CA PHE A 55 -1.22 -10.60 5.84
C PHE A 55 -0.58 -9.26 6.17
N SER A 56 -0.09 -8.57 5.14
CA SER A 56 0.43 -7.22 5.27
C SER A 56 0.13 -6.47 3.98
N ASN A 57 -0.64 -5.38 4.07
CA ASN A 57 -1.02 -4.59 2.91
C ASN A 57 -1.10 -3.09 3.26
N GLY A 58 -1.27 -2.23 2.26
CA GLY A 58 -1.48 -0.80 2.46
C GLY A 58 -0.29 -0.07 3.09
N ALA A 59 0.94 -0.42 2.69
CA ALA A 59 2.15 0.21 3.21
C ALA A 59 2.21 1.69 2.82
N VAL A 60 2.40 2.57 3.81
CA VAL A 60 2.51 4.03 3.62
C VAL A 60 3.83 4.53 4.20
N PRO A 61 4.80 4.94 3.35
CA PRO A 61 6.03 5.59 3.78
C PRO A 61 5.81 7.06 4.18
N VAL A 62 6.41 7.48 5.29
CA VAL A 62 6.39 8.86 5.80
C VAL A 62 7.79 9.26 6.25
N ALA A 63 8.26 10.43 5.80
CA ALA A 63 9.48 11.06 6.33
C ALA A 63 9.10 12.14 7.34
N PHE A 64 9.60 12.03 8.58
CA PHE A 64 9.30 13.02 9.62
C PHE A 64 10.48 13.17 10.59
N LYS A 65 10.85 14.42 10.89
CA LYS A 65 11.93 14.78 11.81
C LYS A 65 13.25 14.01 11.57
N GLY A 66 13.64 13.89 10.31
CA GLY A 66 14.89 13.22 9.91
C GLY A 66 14.87 11.70 10.03
N ARG A 67 13.69 11.08 10.13
CA ARG A 67 13.53 9.61 10.16
C ARG A 67 12.48 9.17 9.16
N LEU A 68 12.59 7.91 8.75
CA LEU A 68 11.60 7.24 7.92
C LEU A 68 10.70 6.37 8.80
N TYR A 69 9.43 6.37 8.47
CA TYR A 69 8.40 5.53 9.05
C TYR A 69 7.67 4.83 7.91
N VAL A 70 7.29 3.57 8.12
CA VAL A 70 6.35 2.87 7.24
C VAL A 70 5.28 2.28 8.13
N GLN A 71 4.02 2.60 7.85
CA GLN A 71 2.87 1.96 8.47
C GLN A 71 2.19 1.00 7.49
N TRP A 72 1.54 -0.05 7.97
CA TRP A 72 0.75 -0.98 7.15
C TRP A 72 -0.36 -1.63 8.00
N GLN A 73 -1.38 -2.18 7.33
CA GLN A 73 -2.36 -3.06 7.99
C GLN A 73 -1.79 -4.48 8.11
N SER A 74 -2.00 -5.12 9.25
CA SER A 74 -1.50 -6.45 9.58
C SER A 74 -2.60 -7.30 10.19
N SER A 75 -2.68 -8.57 9.78
CA SER A 75 -3.57 -9.58 10.36
C SER A 75 -2.94 -10.97 10.24
N THR A 76 -3.46 -11.96 10.98
CA THR A 76 -2.89 -13.30 11.00
C THR A 76 -2.77 -13.89 9.58
N ARG A 77 -3.77 -13.68 8.71
CA ARG A 77 -3.84 -14.34 7.41
C ARG A 77 -4.63 -13.60 6.33
N ASP A 78 -5.80 -13.06 6.67
CA ASP A 78 -6.79 -12.62 5.69
C ASP A 78 -6.98 -11.09 5.69
N GLU A 79 -7.27 -10.53 4.51
CA GLU A 79 -7.56 -9.11 4.34
C GLU A 79 -8.83 -8.70 5.11
N ASP A 80 -8.82 -7.51 5.72
CA ASP A 80 -9.94 -6.94 6.46
C ASP A 80 -10.51 -7.86 7.58
N ALA A 81 -9.67 -8.71 8.17
CA ALA A 81 -10.05 -9.61 9.24
C ALA A 81 -10.28 -8.88 10.58
N ALA A 82 -11.02 -9.51 11.51
CA ALA A 82 -11.36 -8.91 12.80
C ALA A 82 -10.13 -8.63 13.69
N ASP A 83 -9.03 -9.35 13.49
CA ASP A 83 -7.75 -9.15 14.18
C ASP A 83 -6.87 -8.09 13.51
N THR A 84 -7.34 -7.42 12.45
CA THR A 84 -6.56 -6.40 11.74
C THR A 84 -6.17 -5.26 12.66
N TRP A 85 -4.87 -4.98 12.75
CA TRP A 85 -4.29 -3.85 13.46
C TRP A 85 -3.36 -3.07 12.54
N VAL A 86 -2.99 -1.85 12.94
CA VAL A 86 -2.05 -1.01 12.17
C VAL A 86 -0.67 -1.10 12.81
N ALA A 87 0.28 -1.63 12.06
CA ALA A 87 1.68 -1.73 12.43
C ALA A 87 2.46 -0.52 11.90
N TYR A 88 3.60 -0.21 12.53
CA TYR A 88 4.61 0.65 11.95
C TYR A 88 6.02 0.19 12.28
N SER A 89 6.98 0.56 11.43
CA SER A 89 8.42 0.45 11.68
C SER A 89 9.12 1.74 11.32
N ARG A 90 10.29 1.95 11.90
CA ARG A 90 11.10 3.16 11.65
C ARG A 90 12.52 2.83 11.23
N SER A 91 13.14 3.78 10.54
CA SER A 91 14.55 3.72 10.15
C SER A 91 15.20 5.11 10.22
N ASP A 92 16.46 5.13 10.63
CA ASP A 92 17.30 6.33 10.62
C ASP A 92 18.16 6.44 9.33
N ASP A 93 18.34 5.33 8.60
CA ASP A 93 19.21 5.25 7.40
C ASP A 93 18.48 4.77 6.13
N GLY A 94 17.23 4.31 6.24
CA GLY A 94 16.45 3.71 5.15
C GLY A 94 16.88 2.28 4.78
N LEU A 95 17.90 1.73 5.43
CA LEU A 95 18.47 0.41 5.15
C LEU A 95 18.08 -0.60 6.22
N ARG A 96 18.08 -0.16 7.49
CA ARG A 96 17.80 -0.97 8.67
C ARG A 96 16.52 -0.51 9.32
N TRP A 97 15.62 -1.44 9.57
CA TRP A 97 14.29 -1.16 10.10
C TRP A 97 14.14 -1.78 11.48
N SER A 98 13.42 -1.08 12.36
CA SER A 98 13.02 -1.63 13.66
C SER A 98 12.05 -2.80 13.48
N SER A 99 11.89 -3.64 14.50
CA SER A 99 10.74 -4.55 14.56
C SER A 99 9.40 -3.78 14.50
N PRO A 100 8.32 -4.39 14.00
CA PRO A 100 6.99 -3.78 13.99
C PRO A 100 6.52 -3.39 15.39
N ALA A 101 5.88 -2.23 15.49
CA ALA A 101 5.22 -1.74 16.69
C ALA A 101 3.76 -1.37 16.38
N VAL A 102 2.90 -1.42 17.39
CA VAL A 102 1.49 -1.05 17.26
C VAL A 102 1.34 0.45 17.08
N LEU A 103 0.77 0.86 15.94
CA LEU A 103 0.30 2.24 15.70
C LEU A 103 -1.15 2.39 16.13
N ALA A 104 -2.00 1.42 15.75
CA ALA A 104 -3.38 1.32 16.22
C ALA A 104 -3.70 -0.17 16.49
N PRO A 105 -4.32 -0.51 17.63
CA PRO A 105 -4.71 -1.89 17.93
C PRO A 105 -5.85 -2.34 17.01
N SER A 106 -6.16 -3.63 17.03
CA SER A 106 -7.35 -4.13 16.37
C SER A 106 -8.62 -3.54 16.96
N GLY A 107 -9.62 -3.33 16.10
CA GLY A 107 -10.91 -2.83 16.52
C GLY A 107 -11.60 -3.84 17.42
N ALA A 108 -12.19 -3.38 18.53
CA ALA A 108 -13.33 -4.10 19.09
C ALA A 108 -14.45 -3.94 18.07
N GLY A 109 -14.84 -5.01 17.37
CA GLY A 109 -16.04 -4.97 16.53
C GLY A 109 -17.26 -4.41 17.30
N PRO A 110 -18.34 -4.02 16.63
CA PRO A 110 -19.55 -3.59 17.33
C PRO A 110 -19.98 -4.69 18.32
N ALA A 111 -20.24 -4.29 19.57
CA ALA A 111 -20.77 -5.15 20.62
C ALA A 111 -22.20 -5.63 20.31
#